data_AF-A0A8J8T4C8-F1
#
_entry.id   AF-A0A8J8T4C8-F1
#
_cell.length_a   1.000
_cell.length_b   1.000
_cell.length_c   1.000
_cell.angle_alpha   90.00
_cell.angle_beta   90.00
_cell.angle_gamma   90.00
#
_symmetry.space_group_name_H-M   'P 1'
#
loop_
_entity.id
_entity.type
_entity.pdbx_description
1 polymer ?
#
loop_
_entity_poly.entity_id
_entity_poly.type
_entity_poly.pdbx_seq_one_letter_code
_entity_poly.pdbx_strand_id
1 'polypeptide(L)'
;MKQYSEQGDYQSTKIKNFFANSLYIFICQGALTFLVAQEIQKSLFISIKPDTALIVTKFICAAALHFTVVKDVKQSMEMLIYFANHYVSFSDGLAPLLITLMKFLSSLFTELVCLWLLCGQETVIDCIINFFALGAIGQIDDLCATTIQNCSLKDIFFDNQKMPIIRNNTKYTLNDPKAKRCAKATILLHWILKVLYKSIYFYFMPFFIFVFAYFYMLKNQ
;
A
#
# COMPACT_ATOMS: atom_id res chain seq x y z
N MET A 1 -34.43 -2.58 -21.93
CA MET A 1 -33.58 -3.73 -21.54
C MET A 1 -32.24 -3.78 -22.28
N LYS A 2 -32.14 -3.56 -23.61
CA LYS A 2 -30.84 -3.56 -24.35
C LYS A 2 -29.80 -2.52 -23.89
N GLN A 3 -30.21 -1.31 -23.50
CA GLN A 3 -29.27 -0.29 -22.99
C GLN A 3 -28.57 -0.69 -21.67
N TYR A 4 -29.23 -1.48 -20.82
CA TYR A 4 -28.63 -1.93 -19.56
C TYR A 4 -27.59 -3.05 -19.76
N SER A 5 -27.75 -3.89 -20.78
CA SER A 5 -26.75 -4.92 -21.10
C SER A 5 -25.49 -4.35 -21.73
N GLU A 6 -25.61 -3.33 -22.60
CA GLU A 6 -24.43 -2.68 -23.22
C GLU A 6 -23.63 -1.84 -22.20
N GLN A 7 -24.31 -1.21 -21.24
CA GLN A 7 -23.65 -0.42 -20.19
C GLN A 7 -22.90 -1.30 -19.18
N GLY A 8 -23.38 -2.52 -18.90
CA GLY A 8 -22.70 -3.49 -18.05
C GLY A 8 -21.40 -4.04 -18.67
N ASP A 9 -21.43 -4.38 -19.96
CA ASP A 9 -20.28 -4.95 -20.67
C ASP A 9 -19.13 -3.94 -20.83
N TYR A 10 -19.48 -2.68 -21.08
CA TYR A 10 -18.53 -1.57 -21.13
C TYR A 10 -17.84 -1.33 -19.77
N GLN A 11 -18.58 -1.44 -18.67
CA GLN A 11 -18.02 -1.29 -17.32
C GLN A 11 -17.10 -2.46 -16.93
N SER A 12 -17.45 -3.70 -17.28
CA SER A 12 -16.60 -4.87 -16.99
C SER A 12 -15.25 -4.77 -17.71
N THR A 13 -15.25 -4.37 -18.98
CA THR A 13 -13.99 -4.20 -19.75
C THR A 13 -13.09 -3.14 -19.12
N LYS A 14 -13.65 -2.02 -18.63
CA LYS A 14 -12.88 -0.99 -17.91
C LYS A 14 -12.26 -1.50 -16.62
N ILE A 15 -13.02 -2.27 -15.83
CA ILE A 15 -12.52 -2.84 -14.57
C ILE A 15 -11.34 -3.79 -14.83
N LYS A 16 -11.43 -4.64 -15.85
CA LYS A 16 -10.36 -5.57 -16.23
C LYS A 16 -9.08 -4.84 -16.65
N ASN A 17 -9.21 -3.81 -17.48
CA ASN A 17 -8.06 -2.99 -17.89
C ASN A 17 -7.45 -2.25 -16.70
N PHE A 18 -8.27 -1.72 -15.80
CA PHE A 18 -7.81 -1.04 -14.59
C PHE A 18 -7.09 -2.00 -13.63
N PHE A 19 -7.60 -3.22 -13.47
CA PHE A 19 -6.94 -4.28 -12.70
C PHE A 19 -5.59 -4.66 -13.31
N ALA A 20 -5.54 -4.90 -14.63
CA ALA A 20 -4.30 -5.25 -15.33
C ALA A 20 -3.24 -4.15 -15.18
N ASN A 21 -3.63 -2.88 -15.31
CA ASN A 21 -2.74 -1.75 -15.10
C ASN A 21 -2.25 -1.66 -13.65
N SER A 22 -3.14 -1.85 -12.67
CA SER A 22 -2.78 -1.86 -11.25
C SER A 22 -1.80 -2.99 -10.92
N LEU A 23 -1.99 -4.16 -11.54
CA LEU A 23 -1.08 -5.32 -11.43
C LEU A 23 0.28 -5.04 -12.04
N TYR A 24 0.31 -4.41 -13.21
CA TYR A 24 1.54 -3.99 -13.85
C TYR A 24 2.33 -3.02 -12.95
N ILE A 25 1.67 -1.99 -12.41
CA ILE A 25 2.28 -1.03 -11.48
C ILE A 25 2.85 -1.74 -10.24
N PHE A 26 2.07 -2.63 -9.64
CA PHE A 26 2.50 -3.40 -8.46
C PHE A 26 3.76 -4.23 -8.74
N ILE A 27 3.82 -4.89 -9.90
CA ILE A 27 4.99 -5.67 -10.33
C ILE A 27 6.19 -4.74 -10.57
N CYS A 28 6.00 -3.61 -11.24
CA CYS A 28 7.07 -2.63 -11.48
C CYS A 28 7.63 -2.04 -10.18
N GLN A 29 6.77 -1.63 -9.24
CA GLN A 29 7.19 -1.12 -7.93
C GLN A 29 7.95 -2.19 -7.14
N GLY A 30 7.44 -3.44 -7.13
CA GLY A 30 8.11 -4.57 -6.51
C GLY A 30 9.48 -4.86 -7.12
N ALA A 31 9.59 -4.85 -8.45
CA ALA A 31 10.83 -5.08 -9.17
C ALA A 31 11.86 -3.96 -8.91
N LEU A 32 11.46 -2.70 -8.95
CA LEU A 32 12.34 -1.57 -8.64
C LEU A 32 12.84 -1.62 -7.20
N THR A 33 11.93 -1.87 -6.25
CA THR A 33 12.25 -2.01 -4.82
C THR A 33 13.24 -3.17 -4.61
N PHE A 34 13.03 -4.29 -5.30
CA PHE A 34 13.91 -5.46 -5.24
C PHE A 34 15.30 -5.20 -5.85
N LEU A 35 15.38 -4.53 -7.00
CA LEU A 35 16.65 -4.19 -7.65
C LEU A 35 17.49 -3.25 -6.76
N VAL A 36 16.86 -2.24 -6.18
CA VAL A 36 17.52 -1.34 -5.22
C VAL A 36 17.99 -2.12 -3.99
N ALA A 37 17.17 -3.07 -3.51
CA ALA A 37 17.56 -3.91 -2.39
C ALA A 37 18.77 -4.79 -2.70
N GLN A 38 18.86 -5.37 -3.90
CA GLN A 38 20.01 -6.14 -4.33
C GLN A 38 21.28 -5.31 -4.43
N GLU A 39 21.19 -4.10 -4.97
CA GLU A 39 22.36 -3.23 -5.16
C GLU A 39 22.93 -2.77 -3.83
N ILE A 40 22.07 -2.36 -2.90
CA ILE A 40 22.48 -1.98 -1.55
C ILE A 40 22.99 -3.18 -0.76
N GLN A 41 22.45 -4.39 -0.96
CA GLN A 41 22.95 -5.58 -0.29
C GLN A 41 24.40 -5.92 -0.67
N LYS A 42 24.83 -5.61 -1.89
CA LYS A 42 26.23 -5.81 -2.31
C LYS A 42 27.19 -4.82 -1.64
N SER A 43 26.77 -3.59 -1.40
CA SER A 43 27.60 -2.57 -0.75
C SER A 43 27.72 -2.75 0.78
N LEU A 44 26.94 -3.68 1.35
CA LEU A 44 26.71 -3.82 2.79
C LEU A 44 27.69 -4.74 3.56
N PHE A 45 28.68 -5.34 2.91
CA PHE A 45 29.62 -6.28 3.54
C PHE A 45 30.78 -5.63 4.30
N ILE A 46 30.68 -4.34 4.65
CA ILE A 46 31.70 -3.61 5.39
C ILE A 46 31.30 -3.49 6.87
N SER A 47 32.28 -3.54 7.77
CA SER A 47 32.07 -3.64 9.21
C SER A 47 31.53 -2.34 9.79
N ILE A 48 30.31 -2.38 10.33
CA ILE A 48 29.64 -1.22 10.91
C ILE A 48 30.20 -0.93 12.31
N LYS A 49 30.85 0.22 12.47
CA LYS A 49 31.11 0.77 13.81
C LYS A 49 29.84 1.48 14.30
N PRO A 50 29.35 1.19 15.52
CA PRO A 50 28.16 1.86 16.05
C PRO A 50 28.45 3.34 16.28
N ASP A 51 27.84 4.19 15.46
CA ASP A 51 27.79 5.64 15.64
C ASP A 51 26.39 6.08 16.08
N THR A 52 26.32 6.87 17.16
CA THR A 52 25.06 7.35 17.71
C THR A 52 24.37 8.29 16.73
N ALA A 53 25.12 9.15 16.02
CA ALA A 53 24.54 10.08 15.06
C ALA A 53 23.86 9.34 13.89
N LEU A 54 24.47 8.25 13.43
CA LEU A 54 23.91 7.37 12.41
C LEU A 54 22.60 6.71 12.87
N ILE A 55 22.56 6.18 14.10
CA ILE A 55 21.36 5.54 14.65
C ILE A 55 20.21 6.54 14.76
N VAL A 56 20.47 7.75 15.26
CA VAL A 56 19.47 8.82 15.36
C VAL A 56 18.96 9.23 13.97
N THR A 57 19.87 9.36 12.99
CA THR A 57 19.49 9.68 11.60
C THR A 57 18.57 8.62 11.01
N LYS A 58 18.92 7.33 11.15
CA LYS A 58 18.10 6.21 10.68
C LYS A 58 16.71 6.23 11.29
N PHE A 59 16.60 6.53 12.58
CA PHE A 59 15.31 6.64 13.27
C PHE A 59 14.46 7.80 12.74
N ILE A 60 15.06 8.98 12.52
CA ILE A 60 14.35 10.14 11.95
C ILE A 60 13.86 9.84 10.52
N CYS A 61 14.72 9.24 9.68
CA CYS A 61 14.35 8.82 8.32
C CYS A 61 13.23 7.77 8.34
N ALA A 62 13.32 6.78 9.22
CA ALA A 62 12.27 5.76 9.40
C ALA A 62 10.93 6.38 9.82
N ALA A 63 10.94 7.31 10.78
CA ALA A 63 9.73 8.00 11.22
C ALA A 63 9.12 8.88 10.11
N ALA A 64 9.95 9.61 9.37
CA ALA A 64 9.50 10.42 8.24
C ALA A 64 8.90 9.58 7.11
N LEU A 65 9.51 8.43 6.82
CA LEU A 65 8.98 7.45 5.86
C LEU A 65 7.62 6.95 6.33
N HIS A 66 7.52 6.52 7.59
CA HIS A 66 6.29 6.03 8.18
C HIS A 66 5.14 7.04 8.03
N PHE A 67 5.37 8.32 8.35
CA PHE A 67 4.33 9.35 8.20
C PHE A 67 3.88 9.58 6.76
N THR A 68 4.75 9.32 5.78
CA THR A 68 4.40 9.41 4.36
C THR A 68 3.50 8.24 3.98
N VAL A 69 3.92 7.01 4.30
CA VAL A 69 3.21 5.77 3.94
C VAL A 69 1.89 5.59 4.69
N VAL A 70 1.77 6.14 5.91
CA VAL A 70 0.54 6.11 6.72
C VAL A 70 -0.66 6.67 5.96
N LYS A 71 -0.47 7.68 5.10
CA LYS A 71 -1.55 8.25 4.28
C LYS A 71 -2.09 7.22 3.28
N ASP A 72 -1.21 6.48 2.63
CA ASP A 72 -1.55 5.49 1.60
C ASP A 72 -2.19 4.25 2.21
N VAL A 73 -1.69 3.82 3.38
CA VAL A 73 -2.30 2.75 4.17
C VAL A 73 -3.72 3.15 4.62
N LYS A 74 -3.91 4.40 5.04
CA LYS A 74 -5.24 4.90 5.42
C LYS A 74 -6.18 4.97 4.21
N GLN A 75 -5.72 5.49 3.08
CA GLN A 75 -6.51 5.55 1.85
C GLN A 75 -6.95 4.16 1.40
N SER A 76 -6.04 3.18 1.37
CA SER A 76 -6.39 1.81 0.99
C SER A 76 -7.40 1.16 1.96
N MET A 77 -7.33 1.44 3.27
CA MET A 77 -8.36 1.00 4.22
C MET A 77 -9.73 1.66 3.96
N GLU A 78 -9.75 2.94 3.56
CA GLU A 78 -10.97 3.67 3.20
C GLU A 78 -11.59 3.14 1.91
N MET A 79 -10.76 2.81 0.91
CA MET A 79 -11.20 2.11 -0.32
C MET A 79 -11.85 0.76 0.01
N LEU A 80 -11.29 0.02 0.97
CA LEU A 80 -11.76 -1.32 1.33
C LEU A 80 -13.17 -1.29 1.94
N ILE A 81 -13.43 -0.34 2.85
CA ILE A 81 -14.75 -0.16 3.45
C ILE A 81 -15.76 0.42 2.45
N TYR A 82 -15.32 1.29 1.55
CA TYR A 82 -16.16 1.80 0.48
C TYR A 82 -16.65 0.66 -0.43
N PHE A 83 -15.72 -0.21 -0.85
CA PHE A 83 -16.03 -1.39 -1.64
C PHE A 83 -16.99 -2.33 -0.89
N ALA A 84 -16.76 -2.58 0.40
CA ALA A 84 -17.65 -3.43 1.21
C ALA A 84 -19.09 -2.90 1.29
N ASN A 85 -19.26 -1.57 1.35
CA ASN A 85 -20.58 -0.93 1.43
C ASN A 85 -21.29 -0.84 0.07
N HIS A 86 -20.53 -0.77 -1.03
CA HIS A 86 -21.06 -0.59 -2.38
C HIS A 86 -20.82 -1.81 -3.28
N TYR A 87 -20.74 -3.02 -2.72
CA TYR A 87 -20.44 -4.25 -3.47
C TYR A 87 -21.31 -4.43 -4.73
N VAL A 88 -22.61 -4.10 -4.65
CA VAL A 88 -23.57 -4.22 -5.76
C VAL A 88 -23.25 -3.29 -6.93
N SER A 89 -22.58 -2.17 -6.67
CA SER A 89 -22.18 -1.20 -7.70
C SER A 89 -21.00 -1.69 -8.55
N PHE A 90 -20.32 -2.76 -8.14
CA PHE A 90 -19.18 -3.31 -8.87
C PHE A 90 -19.59 -4.59 -9.61
N SER A 91 -19.63 -4.51 -10.95
CA SER A 91 -19.98 -5.63 -11.84
C SER A 91 -19.11 -6.87 -11.61
N ASP A 92 -17.83 -6.67 -11.34
CA ASP A 92 -16.85 -7.72 -11.05
C ASP A 92 -16.43 -7.62 -9.58
N GLY A 93 -17.12 -8.36 -8.71
CA GLY A 93 -17.00 -8.19 -7.25
C GLY A 93 -15.59 -8.37 -6.67
N LEU A 94 -14.70 -9.15 -7.29
CA LEU A 94 -13.37 -9.41 -6.69
C LEU A 94 -12.28 -8.43 -7.15
N ALA A 95 -12.39 -7.82 -8.32
CA ALA A 95 -11.32 -6.98 -8.86
C ALA A 95 -11.03 -5.74 -7.99
N PRO A 96 -12.01 -4.93 -7.56
CA PRO A 96 -11.74 -3.76 -6.71
C PRO A 96 -11.17 -4.14 -5.33
N LEU A 97 -11.60 -5.29 -4.80
CA LEU A 97 -11.06 -5.86 -3.57
C LEU A 97 -9.56 -6.16 -3.71
N LEU A 98 -9.17 -6.85 -4.78
CA LEU A 98 -7.77 -7.19 -5.04
C LEU A 98 -6.92 -5.93 -5.26
N ILE A 99 -7.42 -4.95 -6.01
CA ILE A 99 -6.69 -3.69 -6.23
C ILE A 99 -6.44 -2.97 -4.91
N THR A 100 -7.46 -2.90 -4.05
CA THR A 100 -7.32 -2.27 -2.74
C THR A 100 -6.31 -3.00 -1.87
N LEU A 101 -6.33 -4.33 -1.89
CA LEU A 101 -5.36 -5.15 -1.15
C LEU A 101 -3.95 -5.02 -1.70
N MET A 102 -3.78 -4.90 -3.02
CA MET A 102 -2.49 -4.65 -3.63
C MET A 102 -1.94 -3.29 -3.23
N LYS A 103 -2.75 -2.22 -3.22
CA LYS A 103 -2.28 -0.90 -2.73
C LYS A 103 -1.87 -0.97 -1.26
N PHE A 104 -2.68 -1.58 -0.40
CA PHE A 104 -2.36 -1.78 1.01
C PHE A 104 -1.04 -2.56 1.19
N LEU A 105 -0.92 -3.74 0.56
CA LEU A 105 0.29 -4.57 0.67
C LEU A 105 1.52 -3.90 0.07
N SER A 106 1.38 -3.17 -1.05
CA SER A 106 2.48 -2.45 -1.68
C SER A 106 3.05 -1.39 -0.75
N SER A 107 2.19 -0.58 -0.14
CA SER A 107 2.59 0.46 0.80
C SER A 107 3.34 -0.11 2.01
N LEU A 108 2.82 -1.20 2.62
CA LEU A 108 3.49 -1.87 3.74
C LEU A 108 4.81 -2.52 3.34
N PHE A 109 4.85 -3.19 2.19
CA PHE A 109 6.03 -3.88 1.71
C PHE A 109 7.14 -2.90 1.36
N THR A 110 6.82 -1.79 0.67
CA THR A 110 7.78 -0.73 0.38
C THR A 110 8.35 -0.16 1.67
N GLU A 111 7.53 0.13 2.69
CA GLU A 111 8.05 0.62 3.96
C GLU A 111 8.99 -0.38 4.65
N LEU A 112 8.62 -1.66 4.70
CA LEU A 112 9.46 -2.71 5.29
C LEU A 112 10.81 -2.83 4.59
N VAL A 113 10.81 -2.84 3.24
CA VAL A 113 12.06 -2.89 2.48
C VAL A 113 12.88 -1.63 2.70
N CYS A 114 12.26 -0.45 2.73
CA CYS A 114 12.98 0.80 2.97
C CYS A 114 13.62 0.83 4.38
N LEU A 115 12.91 0.37 5.41
CA LEU A 115 13.47 0.24 6.76
C LEU A 115 14.66 -0.73 6.78
N TRP A 116 14.53 -1.86 6.11
CA TRP A 116 15.62 -2.84 5.96
C TRP A 116 16.85 -2.21 5.29
N LEU A 117 16.65 -1.43 4.22
CA LEU A 117 17.74 -0.78 3.48
C LEU A 117 18.39 0.36 4.27
N LEU A 118 17.61 1.11 5.06
CA LEU A 118 18.13 2.15 5.96
C LEU A 118 19.06 1.55 7.02
N CYS A 119 18.75 0.35 7.54
CA CYS A 119 19.63 -0.32 8.50
C CYS A 119 21.03 -0.56 7.95
N GLY A 120 21.14 -0.79 6.64
CA GLY A 120 22.41 -1.04 5.97
C GLY A 120 23.19 0.20 5.52
N GLN A 121 22.80 1.40 5.91
CA GLN A 121 23.60 2.58 5.57
C GLN A 121 24.68 2.81 6.61
N GLU A 122 25.92 3.04 6.20
CA GLU A 122 27.06 3.23 7.11
C GLU A 122 27.33 4.70 7.42
N THR A 123 26.94 5.60 6.51
CA THR A 123 27.11 7.04 6.69
C THR A 123 25.77 7.75 6.81
N VAL A 124 25.77 8.86 7.53
CA VAL A 124 24.60 9.74 7.69
C VAL A 124 24.14 10.28 6.33
N ILE A 125 25.08 10.63 5.45
CA ILE A 125 24.79 11.18 4.12
C ILE A 125 24.11 10.12 3.25
N ASP A 126 24.63 8.89 3.22
CA ASP A 126 24.02 7.80 2.45
C ASP A 126 22.63 7.44 2.97
N CYS A 127 22.42 7.50 4.29
CA CYS A 127 21.11 7.31 4.90
C CYS A 127 20.09 8.33 4.38
N ILE A 128 20.47 9.61 4.30
CA ILE A 128 19.59 10.68 3.81
C ILE A 128 19.33 10.54 2.30
N ILE A 129 20.38 10.31 1.50
CA ILE A 129 20.24 10.16 0.04
C ILE A 129 19.34 8.97 -0.30
N ASN A 130 19.59 7.82 0.33
CA ASN A 130 18.81 6.62 0.10
C ASN A 130 17.37 6.75 0.63
N PHE A 131 17.15 7.47 1.74
CA PHE A 131 15.81 7.81 2.20
C PHE A 131 15.01 8.57 1.12
N PHE A 132 15.59 9.61 0.51
CA PHE A 132 14.91 10.37 -0.54
C PHE A 132 14.67 9.54 -1.80
N ALA A 133 15.65 8.75 -2.23
CA ALA A 133 15.51 7.87 -3.39
C ALA A 133 14.40 6.82 -3.19
N LEU A 134 14.38 6.19 -2.02
CA LEU A 134 13.36 5.20 -1.64
C LEU A 134 11.97 5.83 -1.48
N GLY A 135 11.89 7.03 -0.91
CA GLY A 135 10.65 7.80 -0.83
C GLY A 135 10.06 8.12 -2.20
N ALA A 136 10.91 8.47 -3.18
CA ALA A 136 10.47 8.69 -4.57
C ALA A 136 9.97 7.39 -5.23
N ILE A 137 10.64 6.25 -5.01
CA ILE A 137 10.19 4.94 -5.51
C ILE A 137 8.83 4.55 -4.92
N GLY A 138 8.61 4.83 -3.64
CA GLY A 138 7.34 4.54 -2.96
C GLY A 138 6.15 5.33 -3.49
N GLN A 139 6.37 6.45 -4.20
CA GLN A 139 5.32 7.28 -4.80
C GLN A 139 5.06 6.97 -6.28
N ILE A 140 5.80 6.02 -6.88
CA ILE A 140 5.65 5.66 -8.29
C ILE A 140 4.26 5.09 -8.57
N ASP A 141 3.65 4.36 -7.63
CA ASP A 141 2.32 3.79 -7.84
C ASP A 141 1.25 4.88 -8.02
N ASP A 142 1.28 5.92 -7.20
CA ASP A 142 0.37 7.05 -7.29
C ASP A 142 0.65 7.90 -8.55
N LEU A 143 1.92 8.06 -8.93
CA LEU A 143 2.27 8.71 -10.19
C LEU A 143 1.76 7.92 -11.41
N CYS A 144 1.85 6.59 -11.37
CA CYS A 144 1.32 5.74 -12.42
C CYS A 144 -0.22 5.72 -12.42
N ALA A 145 -0.86 5.71 -11.26
CA ALA A 145 -2.31 5.79 -11.14
C ALA A 145 -2.86 7.12 -11.67
N THR A 146 -2.14 8.23 -11.46
CA THR A 146 -2.51 9.56 -11.98
C THR A 146 -2.34 9.69 -13.49
N THR A 147 -1.44 8.93 -14.11
CA THR A 147 -1.23 8.95 -15.58
C THR A 147 -2.18 8.04 -16.35
N ILE A 148 -2.72 6.99 -15.73
CA ILE A 148 -3.78 6.18 -16.35
C ILE A 148 -5.05 7.04 -16.46
N GLN A 149 -5.35 7.52 -17.66
CA GLN A 149 -6.52 8.35 -17.98
C GLN A 149 -7.82 7.50 -18.06
N ASN A 150 -8.95 8.11 -17.69
CA ASN A 150 -10.31 7.72 -18.10
C ASN A 150 -10.94 6.45 -17.47
N CYS A 151 -10.80 6.24 -16.16
CA CYS A 151 -11.63 5.27 -15.45
C CYS A 151 -12.46 5.95 -14.36
N SER A 152 -13.79 5.76 -14.36
CA SER A 152 -14.70 6.33 -13.34
C SER A 152 -14.38 5.85 -11.92
N LEU A 153 -13.64 4.74 -11.78
CA LEU A 153 -13.11 4.25 -10.52
C LEU A 153 -12.01 5.16 -9.97
N LYS A 154 -11.27 5.85 -10.83
CA LYS A 154 -10.20 6.76 -10.45
C LYS A 154 -10.76 7.96 -9.70
N ASP A 155 -11.83 8.55 -10.22
CA ASP A 155 -12.50 9.70 -9.59
C ASP A 155 -13.04 9.33 -8.19
N ILE A 156 -13.47 8.08 -8.02
CA ILE A 156 -13.98 7.57 -6.75
C ILE A 156 -12.85 7.27 -5.74
N PHE A 157 -11.71 6.76 -6.20
CA PHE A 157 -10.66 6.22 -5.32
C PHE A 157 -9.42 7.12 -5.15
N PHE A 158 -9.12 8.00 -6.10
CA PHE A 158 -7.85 8.74 -6.15
C PHE A 158 -8.03 10.27 -6.06
N ASP A 159 -9.21 10.82 -6.30
CA ASP A 159 -9.38 12.27 -6.43
C ASP A 159 -9.49 13.04 -5.10
N ASN A 160 -9.05 12.46 -3.97
CA ASN A 160 -9.03 13.07 -2.62
C ASN A 160 -10.36 13.69 -2.14
N GLN A 161 -11.46 13.58 -2.89
CA GLN A 161 -12.78 13.85 -2.39
C GLN A 161 -13.05 12.83 -1.30
N LYS A 162 -13.17 13.29 -0.05
CA LYS A 162 -13.56 12.48 1.10
C LYS A 162 -14.70 11.58 0.63
N MET A 163 -14.41 10.29 0.41
CA MET A 163 -15.41 9.35 -0.07
C MET A 163 -16.58 9.48 0.90
N PRO A 164 -17.76 9.99 0.48
CA PRO A 164 -18.84 10.19 1.41
C PRO A 164 -19.19 8.80 1.91
N ILE A 165 -18.86 8.52 3.17
CA ILE A 165 -19.32 7.32 3.83
C ILE A 165 -20.79 7.57 4.06
N ILE A 166 -21.58 7.36 3.00
CA ILE A 166 -23.01 7.28 3.12
C ILE A 166 -23.21 5.98 3.89
N ARG A 167 -23.33 6.10 5.23
CA ARG A 167 -23.96 5.10 6.08
C ARG A 167 -25.42 5.04 5.69
N ASN A 168 -25.68 4.61 4.47
CA ASN A 168 -26.97 4.12 4.17
C ASN A 168 -27.09 2.88 5.06
N ASN A 169 -28.02 2.93 6.02
CA ASN A 169 -28.62 1.75 6.63
C ASN A 169 -29.38 0.92 5.59
N THR A 170 -28.94 0.94 4.33
CA THR A 170 -29.45 0.15 3.24
C THR A 170 -29.15 -1.29 3.60
N LYS A 171 -30.16 -1.88 4.21
CA LYS A 171 -30.84 -3.06 3.69
C LYS A 171 -30.91 -3.02 2.15
N TYR A 172 -29.77 -2.98 1.45
CA TYR A 172 -29.69 -3.62 0.16
C TYR A 172 -29.82 -5.08 0.53
N THR A 173 -31.04 -5.59 0.40
CA THR A 173 -31.33 -7.00 0.38
C THR A 173 -30.49 -7.55 -0.77
N LEU A 174 -29.24 -7.89 -0.47
CA LEU A 174 -28.39 -8.71 -1.32
C LEU A 174 -29.14 -10.03 -1.41
N ASN A 175 -30.04 -10.10 -2.39
CA ASN A 175 -30.78 -11.31 -2.71
C ASN A 175 -29.81 -12.40 -3.18
N ASP A 176 -28.60 -12.02 -3.61
CA ASP A 176 -27.50 -12.95 -3.86
C ASP A 176 -26.76 -13.32 -2.55
N PRO A 177 -26.85 -14.59 -2.11
CA PRO A 177 -26.13 -15.09 -0.94
C PRO A 177 -24.60 -15.09 -1.11
N LYS A 178 -24.06 -15.07 -2.34
CA LYS A 178 -22.60 -15.01 -2.59
C LYS A 178 -22.07 -13.60 -2.32
N ALA A 179 -22.71 -12.59 -2.91
CA ALA A 179 -22.38 -11.19 -2.66
C ALA A 179 -22.47 -10.82 -1.16
N LYS A 180 -23.49 -11.33 -0.44
CA LYS A 180 -23.61 -11.13 1.01
C LYS A 180 -22.44 -11.75 1.80
N ARG A 181 -21.96 -12.93 1.39
CA ARG A 181 -20.78 -13.57 2.01
C ARG A 181 -19.51 -12.77 1.73
N CYS A 182 -19.31 -12.32 0.50
CA CYS A 182 -18.13 -11.54 0.11
C CYS A 182 -18.08 -10.21 0.88
N ALA A 183 -19.18 -9.44 0.90
CA ALA A 183 -19.24 -8.18 1.66
C ALA A 183 -18.95 -8.38 3.16
N LYS A 184 -19.51 -9.43 3.78
CA LYS A 184 -19.18 -9.78 5.18
C LYS A 184 -17.70 -10.10 5.38
N ALA A 185 -17.11 -10.87 4.47
CA ALA A 185 -15.69 -11.22 4.52
C ALA A 185 -14.80 -9.96 4.39
N THR A 186 -15.16 -9.04 3.49
CA THR A 186 -14.46 -7.75 3.33
C THR A 186 -14.57 -6.88 4.58
N ILE A 187 -15.75 -6.80 5.22
CA ILE A 187 -15.94 -6.06 6.47
C ILE A 187 -15.06 -6.66 7.58
N LEU A 188 -15.06 -7.99 7.69
CA LEU A 188 -14.21 -8.69 8.66
C LEU A 188 -12.72 -8.40 8.40
N LEU A 189 -12.28 -8.49 7.15
CA LEU A 189 -10.92 -8.17 6.74
C LEU A 189 -10.55 -6.72 7.08
N HIS A 190 -11.41 -5.75 6.76
CA HIS A 190 -11.21 -4.36 7.15
C HIS A 190 -11.06 -4.19 8.66
N TRP A 191 -11.85 -4.91 9.46
CA TRP A 191 -11.77 -4.85 10.91
C TRP A 191 -10.44 -5.39 11.43
N ILE A 192 -9.98 -6.54 10.90
CA ILE A 192 -8.67 -7.12 11.21
C ILE A 192 -7.55 -6.13 10.85
N LEU A 193 -7.56 -5.60 9.62
CA LEU A 193 -6.55 -4.64 9.16
C LEU A 193 -6.57 -3.36 9.99
N LYS A 194 -7.74 -2.88 10.39
CA LYS A 194 -7.89 -1.68 11.23
C LYS A 194 -7.33 -1.89 12.64
N VAL A 195 -7.52 -3.08 13.21
CA VAL A 195 -6.93 -3.44 14.51
C VAL A 195 -5.42 -3.52 14.38
N LEU A 196 -4.89 -4.22 13.37
CA LEU A 196 -3.46 -4.29 13.11
C LEU A 196 -2.84 -2.90 12.89
N TYR A 197 -3.54 -2.05 12.12
CA TYR A 197 -3.12 -0.68 11.84
C TYR A 197 -3.01 0.14 13.13
N LYS A 198 -4.07 0.16 13.95
CA LYS A 198 -4.12 0.98 15.16
C LYS A 198 -3.24 0.46 16.28
N SER A 199 -3.11 -0.86 16.42
CA SER A 199 -2.40 -1.46 17.55
C SER A 199 -0.92 -1.60 17.29
N ILE A 200 -0.53 -2.03 16.08
CA ILE A 200 0.86 -2.38 15.77
C ILE A 200 1.47 -1.33 14.85
N TYR A 201 0.91 -1.16 13.66
CA TYR A 201 1.55 -0.38 12.60
C TYR A 201 1.75 1.09 12.98
N PHE A 202 0.70 1.79 13.41
CA PHE A 202 0.78 3.24 13.67
C PHE A 202 1.77 3.63 14.78
N TYR A 203 1.97 2.78 15.78
CA TYR A 203 2.82 3.11 16.93
C TYR A 203 4.21 2.46 16.84
N PHE A 204 4.30 1.21 16.41
CA PHE A 204 5.54 0.43 16.50
C PHE A 204 6.35 0.45 15.21
N MET A 205 5.80 0.90 14.08
CA MET A 205 6.47 0.77 12.80
C MET A 205 7.83 1.50 12.72
N PRO A 206 7.96 2.76 13.18
CA PRO A 206 9.26 3.45 13.21
C PRO A 206 10.30 2.75 14.10
N PHE A 207 9.87 2.00 15.12
CA PHE A 207 10.77 1.31 16.04
C PHE A 207 11.31 -0.01 15.48
N PHE A 208 10.72 -0.57 14.42
CA PHE A 208 11.30 -1.76 13.76
C PHE A 208 12.70 -1.51 13.21
N ILE A 209 13.10 -0.25 12.99
CA ILE A 209 14.47 0.09 12.64
C ILE A 209 15.49 -0.43 13.67
N PHE A 210 15.15 -0.42 14.96
CA PHE A 210 16.03 -0.95 16.02
C PHE A 210 16.08 -2.47 16.01
N VAL A 211 14.94 -3.12 15.74
CA VAL A 211 14.85 -4.58 15.61
C VAL A 211 15.69 -5.05 14.42
N PHE A 212 15.56 -4.39 13.27
CA PHE A 212 16.35 -4.70 12.09
C PHE A 212 17.83 -4.37 12.29
N ALA A 213 18.17 -3.26 12.94
CA ALA A 213 19.56 -2.94 13.29
C ALA A 213 20.18 -4.01 14.19
N TYR A 214 19.42 -4.53 15.16
CA TYR A 214 19.87 -5.62 16.04
C TYR A 214 20.12 -6.92 15.27
N PHE A 215 19.19 -7.34 14.40
CA PHE A 215 19.41 -8.51 13.54
C PHE A 215 20.59 -8.33 12.59
N TYR A 216 20.80 -7.11 12.10
CA TYR A 216 21.95 -6.79 11.25
C TYR A 216 23.27 -6.94 12.00
N MET A 217 23.34 -6.46 13.25
CA MET A 217 24.52 -6.64 14.10
C MET A 217 24.80 -8.12 14.39
N LEU A 218 23.77 -8.93 14.67
CA LEU A 218 23.93 -10.37 14.93
C LEU A 218 24.49 -11.13 13.73
N LYS A 219 24.14 -10.75 12.51
CA LYS A 219 24.60 -11.44 11.29
C LYS A 219 26.08 -11.19 10.98
N ASN A 220 26.64 -10.09 11.47
CA ASN A 220 28.01 -9.65 11.18
C ASN A 220 29.02 -10.02 12.28
N GLN A 221 28.57 -10.72 13.33
CA GLN A 221 29.43 -11.35 14.34
C GLN A 221 29.79 -12.77 13.91
#